data_AF-A0A2D8BR70-F1
#
_entry.id   AF-A0A2D8BR70-F1
#
_cell.length_a   1.000
_cell.length_b   1.000
_cell.length_c   1.000
_cell.angle_alpha   90.00
_cell.angle_beta   90.00
_cell.angle_gamma   90.00
#
_symmetry.space_group_name_H-M   'P 1'
#
loop_
_entity.id
_entity.type
_entity.pdbx_description
1 polymer ?
#
loop_
_entity_poly.entity_id
_entity_poly.type
_entity_poly.pdbx_seq_one_letter_code
_entity_poly.pdbx_strand_id
1 'polypeptide(L)'
;MSLCVRANASADPMGAPRRTFVQAIDFPSSIVNGDGMFRIASLLVTSIACSFAPNAVAQEEACYDAEISASITGQTPTVMRDCDDCIIMRWPWFVALEVARTHFGDVARGPLTVLSVQHSGLRTDRGIVRWKLRNNTLGGFNVVGAFGSGPETRCPTGTPPARPFIDPGTQRTLDDIRREGEERYSFH
;
A
#
# COMPACT_ATOMS: atom_id res chain seq x y z
N MET A 1 9.07 0.46 1.97
CA MET A 1 8.70 -0.47 0.88
C MET A 1 8.80 0.29 -0.44
N SER A 2 9.88 0.11 -1.22
CA SER A 2 9.99 0.66 -2.58
C SER A 2 9.56 -0.40 -3.58
N LEU A 3 8.65 -0.05 -4.48
CA LEU A 3 8.31 -0.92 -5.60
C LEU A 3 9.25 -0.59 -6.76
N CYS A 4 10.38 -1.28 -6.82
CA CYS A 4 11.27 -1.25 -7.97
C CYS A 4 10.80 -2.30 -8.97
N VAL A 5 10.38 -1.86 -10.16
CA VAL A 5 10.14 -2.78 -11.27
C VAL A 5 11.43 -2.83 -12.08
N ARG A 6 12.03 -4.02 -12.18
CA ARG A 6 13.18 -4.25 -13.05
C ARG A 6 12.70 -4.17 -14.50
N ALA A 7 13.14 -3.16 -15.23
CA ALA A 7 12.89 -3.09 -16.66
C ALA A 7 13.82 -4.11 -17.34
N ASN A 8 13.34 -5.32 -17.62
CA ASN A 8 14.02 -6.18 -18.58
C ASN A 8 13.83 -5.55 -19.95
N ALA A 9 14.80 -4.73 -20.38
CA ALA A 9 14.94 -4.33 -21.76
C ALA A 9 15.34 -5.57 -22.58
N SER A 10 14.38 -6.43 -22.88
CA SER A 10 14.47 -7.32 -24.03
C SER A 10 14.20 -6.44 -25.25
N ALA A 11 15.29 -6.05 -25.92
CA ALA A 11 15.22 -5.54 -27.27
C ALA A 11 14.70 -6.68 -28.15
N ASP A 12 13.43 -6.62 -28.54
CA ASP A 12 12.88 -7.46 -29.59
C ASP A 12 12.14 -6.55 -30.60
N PRO A 13 12.65 -6.40 -31.83
CA PRO A 13 12.06 -5.53 -32.82
C PRO A 13 10.90 -6.25 -33.52
N MET A 14 9.76 -5.56 -33.61
CA MET A 14 8.60 -5.87 -34.47
C MET A 14 7.87 -7.20 -34.21
N GLY A 15 6.60 -7.11 -33.78
CA GLY A 15 5.62 -8.15 -34.10
C GLY A 15 4.48 -8.38 -33.12
N ALA A 16 3.33 -7.80 -33.43
CA ALA A 16 1.97 -8.24 -33.08
C ALA A 16 1.41 -7.95 -31.65
N PRO A 17 0.11 -7.59 -31.57
CA PRO A 17 -0.58 -7.36 -30.30
C PRO A 17 -0.93 -8.69 -29.62
N ARG A 18 -0.40 -8.92 -28.40
CA ARG A 18 -0.87 -10.02 -27.56
C ARG A 18 -2.24 -9.68 -26.96
N ARG A 19 -3.25 -10.43 -27.40
CA ARG A 19 -4.60 -10.46 -26.83
C ARG A 19 -4.54 -10.81 -25.34
N THR A 20 -5.11 -9.96 -24.51
CA THR A 20 -5.48 -10.24 -23.13
C THR A 20 -6.47 -11.40 -23.11
N PHE A 21 -6.08 -12.54 -22.54
CA PHE A 21 -6.99 -13.66 -22.29
C PHE A 21 -7.72 -13.37 -20.98
N VAL A 22 -9.00 -13.01 -21.05
CA VAL A 22 -9.91 -12.99 -19.90
C VAL A 22 -10.41 -14.41 -19.73
N GLN A 23 -9.95 -15.10 -18.68
CA GLN A 23 -10.48 -16.42 -18.33
C GLN A 23 -11.72 -16.20 -17.45
N ALA A 24 -12.89 -16.43 -18.04
CA ALA A 24 -14.16 -16.52 -17.33
C ALA A 24 -14.12 -17.73 -16.39
N ILE A 25 -14.46 -17.52 -15.13
CA ILE A 25 -14.68 -18.60 -14.17
C ILE A 25 -16.17 -18.90 -14.21
N ASP A 26 -16.52 -19.99 -14.88
CA ASP A 26 -17.87 -20.58 -14.85
C ASP A 26 -18.18 -21.07 -13.44
N PHE A 27 -19.28 -20.59 -12.87
CA PHE A 27 -19.88 -21.16 -11.66
C PHE A 27 -20.71 -22.39 -12.06
N PRO A 28 -20.49 -23.59 -11.49
CA PRO A 28 -21.45 -24.67 -11.67
C PRO A 28 -22.69 -24.42 -10.79
N SER A 29 -23.80 -24.12 -11.46
CA SER A 29 -25.15 -24.19 -10.91
C SER A 29 -25.46 -25.62 -10.48
N SER A 30 -25.80 -25.79 -9.20
CA SER A 30 -26.36 -27.01 -8.63
C SER A 30 -27.78 -27.29 -9.18
N ILE A 31 -27.98 -28.49 -9.74
CA ILE A 31 -29.29 -29.08 -10.04
C ILE A 31 -29.37 -30.48 -9.44
N VAL A 32 -30.59 -30.84 -9.08
CA VAL A 32 -31.08 -31.80 -8.08
C VAL A 32 -31.33 -33.21 -8.65
N ASN A 33 -31.36 -34.19 -7.73
CA ASN A 33 -32.11 -35.46 -7.70
C ASN A 33 -31.64 -36.67 -8.53
N GLY A 34 -31.63 -37.84 -7.87
CA GLY A 34 -31.74 -39.15 -8.53
C GLY A 34 -31.07 -40.29 -7.78
N ASP A 35 -31.89 -41.16 -7.19
CA ASP A 35 -31.52 -42.48 -6.67
C ASP A 35 -30.67 -43.29 -7.65
N GLY A 36 -29.59 -43.92 -7.17
CA GLY A 36 -28.75 -44.76 -8.02
C GLY A 36 -27.53 -45.32 -7.33
N MET A 37 -27.69 -46.52 -6.78
CA MET A 37 -26.64 -47.38 -6.23
C MET A 37 -25.59 -47.70 -7.31
N PHE A 38 -24.39 -47.12 -7.23
CA PHE A 38 -23.22 -47.56 -7.99
C PHE A 38 -21.97 -47.57 -7.10
N ARG A 39 -21.48 -48.79 -6.84
CA ARG A 39 -20.16 -49.04 -6.24
C ARG A 39 -19.10 -48.86 -7.33
N ILE A 40 -18.20 -47.89 -7.15
CA ILE A 40 -16.95 -47.83 -7.93
C ILE A 40 -15.81 -47.58 -6.95
N ALA A 41 -14.98 -48.60 -6.77
CA ALA A 41 -13.69 -48.51 -6.11
C ALA A 41 -12.77 -47.64 -6.96
N SER A 42 -12.35 -46.49 -6.42
CA SER A 42 -11.33 -45.64 -7.04
C SER A 42 -10.05 -45.67 -6.22
N LEU A 43 -8.97 -46.07 -6.89
CA LEU A 43 -7.59 -46.03 -6.45
C LEU A 43 -7.20 -44.58 -6.11
N LEU A 44 -6.89 -44.33 -4.84
CA LEU A 44 -6.34 -43.07 -4.35
C LEU A 44 -4.87 -42.96 -4.76
N VAL A 45 -4.60 -42.35 -5.92
CA VAL A 45 -3.29 -41.82 -6.26
C VAL A 45 -3.09 -40.53 -5.46
N THR A 46 -2.24 -40.57 -4.45
CA THR A 46 -1.95 -39.42 -3.58
C THR A 46 -0.93 -38.52 -4.27
N SER A 47 -1.42 -37.57 -5.08
CA SER A 47 -0.60 -36.50 -5.63
C SER A 47 -0.26 -35.50 -4.52
N ILE A 48 0.96 -35.56 -3.99
CA ILE A 48 1.51 -34.50 -3.12
C ILE A 48 1.77 -33.29 -4.01
N ALA A 49 0.75 -32.45 -4.16
CA ALA A 49 0.93 -31.11 -4.70
C ALA A 49 1.61 -30.26 -3.61
N CYS A 50 2.92 -30.04 -3.75
CA CYS A 50 3.58 -28.93 -3.06
C CYS A 50 2.94 -27.63 -3.57
N SER A 51 1.93 -27.15 -2.86
CA SER A 51 1.41 -25.80 -3.02
C SER A 51 2.50 -24.84 -2.60
N PHE A 52 3.32 -24.39 -3.56
CA PHE A 52 4.04 -23.13 -3.42
C PHE A 52 2.97 -22.05 -3.29
N ALA A 53 2.60 -21.71 -2.05
CA ALA A 53 1.83 -20.51 -1.79
C ALA A 53 2.66 -19.36 -2.37
N PRO A 54 2.19 -18.65 -3.42
CA PRO A 54 2.78 -17.35 -3.67
C PRO A 54 2.57 -16.57 -2.36
N ASN A 55 3.64 -15.99 -1.83
CA ASN A 55 3.52 -14.96 -0.82
C ASN A 55 2.75 -13.81 -1.49
N ALA A 56 1.42 -13.92 -1.49
CA ALA A 56 0.53 -12.82 -1.69
C ALA A 56 0.87 -11.89 -0.54
N VAL A 57 1.62 -10.84 -0.86
CA VAL A 57 1.72 -9.68 0.00
C VAL A 57 0.28 -9.21 0.12
N ALA A 58 -0.40 -9.64 1.18
CA ALA A 58 -1.76 -9.24 1.46
C ALA A 58 -1.75 -7.71 1.35
N GLN A 59 -2.49 -7.17 0.38
CA GLN A 59 -2.81 -5.75 0.39
C GLN A 59 -3.47 -5.54 1.75
N GLU A 60 -2.76 -4.90 2.68
CA GLU A 60 -3.33 -4.51 3.96
C GLU A 60 -4.70 -3.89 3.67
N GLU A 61 -5.74 -4.45 4.28
CA GLU A 61 -7.13 -4.07 3.99
C GLU A 61 -7.24 -2.55 3.94
N ALA A 62 -7.76 -2.05 2.81
CA ALA A 62 -7.88 -0.63 2.58
C ALA A 62 -9.00 -0.08 3.47
N CYS A 63 -8.64 0.37 4.67
CA CYS A 63 -9.52 1.04 5.63
C CYS A 63 -8.77 2.22 6.29
N TYR A 64 -9.48 3.10 7.01
CA TYR A 64 -8.88 4.20 7.77
C TYR A 64 -9.38 4.26 9.22
N ASP A 65 -8.51 4.71 10.13
CA ASP A 65 -8.79 4.91 11.56
C ASP A 65 -9.09 6.36 11.91
N ALA A 66 -8.61 7.31 11.10
CA ALA A 66 -8.86 8.73 11.31
C ALA A 66 -9.10 9.45 9.97
N GLU A 67 -9.94 10.48 10.03
CA GLU A 67 -10.17 11.40 8.92
C GLU A 67 -10.01 12.84 9.41
N ILE A 68 -9.13 13.59 8.76
CA ILE A 68 -8.79 14.97 9.15
C ILE A 68 -8.84 15.92 7.97
N SER A 69 -8.98 17.21 8.24
CA SER A 69 -8.71 18.30 7.33
C SER A 69 -7.40 18.99 7.73
N ALA A 70 -6.42 18.97 6.84
CA ALA A 70 -5.08 19.52 7.10
C ALA A 70 -4.44 20.07 5.82
N SER A 71 -3.52 21.03 5.98
CA SER A 71 -2.65 21.53 4.92
C SER A 71 -1.24 20.95 5.05
N ILE A 72 -0.53 20.80 3.95
CA ILE A 72 0.85 20.34 3.93
C ILE A 72 1.78 21.51 4.30
N THR A 73 2.63 21.32 5.30
CA THR A 73 3.64 22.29 5.73
C THR A 73 5.06 21.89 5.30
N GLY A 74 5.29 20.61 5.02
CA GLY A 74 6.59 20.11 4.57
C GLY A 74 6.50 18.68 4.05
N GLN A 75 7.45 18.30 3.21
CA GLN A 75 7.55 16.94 2.67
C GLN A 75 9.02 16.56 2.52
N THR A 76 9.37 15.43 3.13
CA THR A 76 10.74 14.93 3.12
C THR A 76 10.74 13.50 2.61
N PRO A 77 11.34 13.21 1.45
CA PRO A 77 11.51 11.86 0.96
C PRO A 77 12.59 11.12 1.76
N THR A 78 12.44 9.80 1.92
CA THR A 78 13.58 8.99 2.38
C THR A 78 14.67 8.96 1.33
N VAL A 79 15.93 8.82 1.75
CA VAL A 79 17.05 8.59 0.82
C VAL A 79 16.80 7.35 0.00
N MET A 80 16.72 7.58 -1.31
CA MET A 80 16.58 6.55 -2.31
C MET A 80 17.89 5.78 -2.39
N ARG A 81 17.80 4.44 -2.31
CA ARG A 81 18.97 3.60 -2.55
C ARG A 81 19.36 3.68 -4.01
N ASP A 82 20.66 3.76 -4.26
CA ASP A 82 21.23 3.73 -5.60
C ASP A 82 20.81 2.45 -6.33
N CYS A 83 20.50 2.64 -7.60
CA CYS A 83 19.69 1.74 -8.40
C CYS A 83 20.01 2.06 -9.87
N ASP A 84 20.88 1.26 -10.48
CA ASP A 84 21.45 1.62 -11.80
C ASP A 84 20.43 1.44 -12.95
N ASP A 85 19.53 0.45 -12.86
CA ASP A 85 18.58 0.08 -13.92
C ASP A 85 17.13 -0.09 -13.41
N CYS A 86 16.64 0.81 -12.57
CA CYS A 86 15.26 0.74 -12.07
C CYS A 86 14.44 2.01 -12.29
N ILE A 87 13.19 1.80 -12.68
CA ILE A 87 12.17 2.85 -12.74
C ILE A 87 11.48 2.90 -11.39
N ILE A 88 11.58 4.04 -10.71
CA ILE A 88 11.03 4.22 -9.37
C ILE A 88 9.62 4.80 -9.49
N MET A 89 8.65 3.92 -9.33
CA MET A 89 7.24 4.28 -9.47
C MET A 89 6.69 4.94 -8.22
N ARG A 90 7.16 4.55 -7.03
CA ARG A 90 6.77 5.15 -5.75
C ARG A 90 7.90 4.99 -4.75
N TRP A 91 8.02 5.94 -3.83
CA TRP A 91 8.98 5.88 -2.74
C TRP A 91 8.35 6.41 -1.43
N PRO A 92 8.93 6.11 -0.24
CA PRO A 92 8.40 6.58 1.04
C PRO A 92 8.71 8.05 1.40
N TRP A 93 7.74 8.75 1.96
CA TRP A 93 7.87 10.15 2.37
C TRP A 93 7.40 10.37 3.80
N PHE A 94 8.03 11.32 4.48
CA PHE A 94 7.46 12.05 5.60
C PHE A 94 6.65 13.22 5.06
N VAL A 95 5.42 13.38 5.55
CA VAL A 95 4.57 14.52 5.23
C VAL A 95 4.25 15.22 6.53
N ALA A 96 4.69 16.48 6.65
CA ALA A 96 4.31 17.35 7.75
C ALA A 96 2.99 18.05 7.39
N LEU A 97 2.03 17.95 8.29
CA LEU A 97 0.68 18.46 8.17
C LEU A 97 0.40 19.45 9.30
N GLU A 98 -0.43 20.45 9.00
CA GLU A 98 -1.07 21.30 10.01
C GLU A 98 -2.56 20.95 10.08
N VAL A 99 -2.97 20.28 11.18
CA VAL A 99 -4.31 19.75 11.36
C VAL A 99 -5.27 20.84 11.83
N ALA A 100 -6.17 21.24 10.94
CA ALA A 100 -7.20 22.24 11.23
C ALA A 100 -8.43 21.63 11.92
N ARG A 101 -8.82 20.40 11.53
CA ARG A 101 -10.02 19.74 12.04
C ARG A 101 -9.91 18.22 11.94
N THR A 102 -10.38 17.54 12.98
CA THR A 102 -10.60 16.08 12.99
C THR A 102 -12.07 15.80 12.75
N HIS A 103 -12.39 14.96 11.77
CA HIS A 103 -13.76 14.51 11.44
C HIS A 103 -14.07 13.17 12.10
N PHE A 104 -13.06 12.31 12.21
CA PHE A 104 -13.14 10.97 12.79
C PHE A 104 -11.77 10.54 13.33
N GLY A 105 -11.78 9.67 14.35
CA GLY A 105 -10.56 9.19 15.01
C GLY A 105 -10.02 10.14 16.07
N ASP A 106 -8.97 9.71 16.77
CA ASP A 106 -8.30 10.48 17.81
C ASP A 106 -7.02 11.12 17.25
N VAL A 107 -7.16 12.34 16.74
CA VAL A 107 -6.06 13.14 16.22
C VAL A 107 -6.22 14.57 16.73
N ALA A 108 -5.19 15.08 17.40
CA ALA A 108 -5.16 16.45 17.91
C ALA A 108 -5.06 17.47 16.76
N ARG A 109 -5.56 18.68 16.99
CA ARG A 109 -5.28 19.83 16.11
C ARG A 109 -3.83 20.27 16.28
N GLY A 110 -3.26 20.86 15.24
CA GLY A 110 -1.87 21.33 15.23
C GLY A 110 -0.95 20.49 14.33
N PRO A 111 0.38 20.59 14.54
CA PRO A 111 1.36 19.87 13.73
C PRO A 111 1.23 18.35 13.85
N LEU A 112 1.30 17.65 12.73
CA LEU A 112 1.29 16.18 12.65
C LEU A 112 2.25 15.71 11.56
N THR A 113 3.09 14.71 11.86
CA THR A 113 3.89 14.02 10.84
C THR A 113 3.26 12.68 10.52
N VAL A 114 3.03 12.41 9.23
CA VAL A 114 2.49 11.15 8.72
C VAL A 114 3.42 10.53 7.68
N LEU A 115 3.29 9.22 7.48
CA LEU A 115 4.07 8.47 6.50
C LEU A 115 3.25 8.26 5.23
N SER A 116 3.86 8.43 4.07
CA SER A 116 3.21 8.24 2.76
C SER A 116 4.09 7.41 1.82
N VAL A 117 3.48 6.81 0.80
CA VAL A 117 4.18 6.20 -0.34
C VAL A 117 3.63 6.83 -1.62
N GLN A 118 4.44 7.61 -2.31
CA GLN A 118 4.04 8.44 -3.45
C GLN A 118 5.16 8.52 -4.50
N HIS A 119 4.80 8.83 -5.74
CA HIS A 119 5.76 8.95 -6.85
C HIS A 119 6.57 10.25 -6.79
N SER A 120 5.90 11.35 -6.47
CA SER A 120 6.46 12.69 -6.39
C SER A 120 5.89 13.42 -5.17
N GLY A 121 6.44 14.60 -4.87
CA GLY A 121 5.90 15.47 -3.83
C GLY A 121 4.44 15.83 -4.11
N LEU A 122 3.62 15.84 -3.06
CA LEU A 122 2.25 16.34 -3.14
C LEU A 122 2.27 17.86 -3.32
N ARG A 123 1.23 18.38 -3.96
CA ARG A 123 1.08 19.82 -4.16
C ARG A 123 0.74 20.54 -2.85
N THR A 124 1.62 21.44 -2.43
CA THR A 124 1.49 22.25 -1.21
C THR A 124 0.51 23.43 -1.39
N ASP A 125 0.25 23.85 -2.62
CA ASP A 125 -0.62 24.97 -2.98
C ASP A 125 -2.13 24.65 -2.91
N ARG A 126 -2.50 23.44 -2.50
CA ARG A 126 -3.90 22.99 -2.43
C ARG A 126 -4.65 23.41 -1.17
N GLY A 127 -3.98 24.13 -0.26
CA GLY A 127 -4.58 24.57 1.01
C GLY A 127 -4.96 23.40 1.92
N ILE A 128 -6.10 23.53 2.61
CA ILE A 128 -6.61 22.51 3.54
C ILE A 128 -7.40 21.45 2.75
N VAL A 129 -7.00 20.20 2.86
CA VAL A 129 -7.65 19.06 2.18
C VAL A 129 -7.98 17.94 3.16
N ARG A 130 -8.85 17.01 2.73
CA ARG A 130 -9.18 15.82 3.53
C ARG A 130 -8.14 14.72 3.39
N TRP A 131 -7.76 14.15 4.52
CA TRP A 131 -6.81 13.05 4.66
C TRP A 131 -7.47 11.89 5.40
N LYS A 132 -7.22 10.67 4.91
CA LYS A 132 -7.60 9.42 5.55
C LYS A 132 -6.33 8.72 6.02
N LEU A 133 -6.29 8.43 7.31
CA LEU A 133 -5.11 7.97 8.02
C LEU A 133 -5.34 6.59 8.63
N ARG A 134 -4.31 5.76 8.61
CA ARG A 134 -4.27 4.44 9.22
C ARG A 134 -3.21 4.43 10.32
N ASN A 135 -3.57 4.02 11.53
CA ASN A 135 -2.65 3.78 12.64
C ASN A 135 -1.57 2.80 12.21
N ASN A 136 -0.32 3.05 12.61
CA ASN A 136 0.78 2.13 12.38
C ASN A 136 1.40 1.61 13.66
N THR A 137 2.16 0.52 13.56
CA THR A 137 2.79 -0.15 14.71
C THR A 137 3.88 0.67 15.40
N LEU A 138 4.28 1.83 14.85
CA LEU A 138 5.20 2.78 15.50
C LEU A 138 4.46 3.87 16.30
N GLY A 139 3.14 3.79 16.41
CA GLY A 139 2.33 4.78 17.14
C GLY A 139 2.02 6.06 16.36
N GLY A 140 2.30 6.08 15.05
CA GLY A 140 1.96 7.18 14.15
C GLY A 140 0.92 6.78 13.10
N PHE A 141 0.88 7.52 11.99
CA PHE A 141 -0.08 7.29 10.91
C PHE A 141 0.58 7.05 9.55
N ASN A 142 -0.01 6.15 8.77
CA ASN A 142 0.17 6.01 7.33
C ASN A 142 -0.96 6.72 6.58
N VAL A 143 -0.64 7.42 5.49
CA VAL A 143 -1.64 8.00 4.58
C VAL A 143 -2.18 6.91 3.67
N VAL A 144 -3.47 6.61 3.79
CA VAL A 144 -4.18 5.67 2.91
C VAL A 144 -5.10 6.37 1.90
N GLY A 145 -5.31 7.68 2.08
CA GLY A 145 -6.08 8.51 1.17
C GLY A 145 -5.82 9.99 1.38
N ALA A 146 -5.76 10.74 0.28
CA ALA A 146 -5.61 12.19 0.29
C ALA A 146 -6.45 12.82 -0.83
N PHE A 147 -6.82 14.10 -0.70
CA PHE A 147 -7.59 14.84 -1.72
C PHE A 147 -8.91 14.15 -2.10
N GLY A 148 -9.57 13.52 -1.12
CA GLY A 148 -10.82 12.78 -1.36
C GLY A 148 -10.64 11.38 -1.98
N SER A 149 -9.41 10.97 -2.30
CA SER A 149 -9.11 9.58 -2.69
C SER A 149 -8.88 8.67 -1.48
N GLY A 150 -8.81 7.36 -1.70
CA GLY A 150 -8.54 6.34 -0.68
C GLY A 150 -9.79 5.60 -0.21
N PRO A 151 -9.64 4.66 0.74
CA PRO A 151 -10.71 3.76 1.15
C PRO A 151 -11.90 4.52 1.72
N GLU A 152 -13.11 4.13 1.34
CA GLU A 152 -14.34 4.74 1.85
C GLU A 152 -14.73 4.20 3.23
N THR A 153 -14.25 2.99 3.55
CA THR A 153 -14.60 2.26 4.75
C THR A 153 -13.66 2.55 5.91
N ARG A 154 -14.24 2.69 7.10
CA ARG A 154 -13.51 2.77 8.37
C ARG A 154 -12.98 1.40 8.73
N CYS A 155 -11.87 1.36 9.46
CA CYS A 155 -11.40 0.09 10.01
C CYS A 155 -12.40 -0.43 11.05
N PRO A 156 -12.73 -1.74 11.02
CA PRO A 156 -13.49 -2.38 12.08
C PRO A 156 -12.85 -2.18 13.46
N THR A 157 -13.66 -2.21 14.51
CA THR A 157 -13.14 -2.16 15.87
C THR A 157 -12.20 -3.35 16.11
N GLY A 158 -11.00 -3.08 16.64
CA GLY A 158 -10.01 -4.11 16.96
C GLY A 158 -9.10 -4.51 15.78
N THR A 159 -9.22 -3.87 14.61
CA THR A 159 -8.24 -4.09 13.54
C THR A 159 -6.84 -3.69 14.01
N PRO A 160 -5.83 -4.59 13.95
CA PRO A 160 -4.46 -4.29 14.38
C PRO A 160 -3.87 -3.13 13.59
N PRO A 161 -2.99 -2.27 14.15
CA PRO A 161 -2.31 -1.23 13.40
C PRO A 161 -1.54 -1.78 12.19
N ALA A 162 -1.50 -1.02 11.11
CA ALA A 162 -0.78 -1.39 9.90
C ALA A 162 0.75 -1.32 10.08
N ARG A 163 1.50 -1.99 9.22
CA ARG A 163 2.96 -1.81 9.19
C ARG A 163 3.29 -0.38 8.73
N PRO A 164 4.22 0.33 9.38
CA PRO A 164 4.64 1.65 8.92
C PRO A 164 5.24 1.57 7.50
N PHE A 165 5.03 2.61 6.70
CA PHE A 165 5.64 2.67 5.36
C PHE A 165 7.16 2.83 5.38
N ILE A 166 7.68 3.39 6.47
CA ILE A 166 9.10 3.56 6.77
C ILE A 166 9.39 2.74 8.03
N ASP A 167 10.26 1.76 7.90
CA ASP A 167 10.77 0.97 9.01
C ASP A 167 12.18 1.46 9.35
N PRO A 168 12.40 2.05 10.54
CA PRO A 168 13.70 2.55 10.91
C PRO A 168 14.70 1.45 11.32
N GLY A 169 14.26 0.20 11.46
CA GLY A 169 15.07 -0.87 12.00
C GLY A 169 15.41 -0.64 13.48
N THR A 170 16.42 -1.35 13.99
CA THR A 170 16.78 -1.34 15.43
C THR A 170 17.78 -0.26 15.83
N GLN A 171 18.46 0.36 14.86
CA GLN A 171 19.60 1.24 15.12
C GLN A 171 19.32 2.72 14.88
N ARG A 172 18.13 3.05 14.35
CA ARG A 172 17.78 4.40 13.93
C ARG A 172 16.38 4.75 14.39
N THR A 173 16.09 6.04 14.43
CA THR A 173 14.75 6.58 14.64
C THR A 173 14.15 7.04 13.30
N LEU A 174 12.83 7.27 13.28
CA LEU A 174 12.19 7.94 12.14
C LEU A 174 12.78 9.35 11.92
N ASP A 175 13.16 10.04 12.99
CA ASP A 175 13.76 11.36 12.91
C ASP A 175 15.14 11.35 12.23
N ASP A 176 15.95 10.33 12.51
CA ASP A 176 17.26 10.16 11.85
C ASP A 176 17.11 9.96 10.34
N ILE A 177 16.07 9.25 9.91
CA ILE A 177 15.80 9.01 8.47
C ILE A 177 15.23 10.28 7.82
N ARG A 178 14.37 11.01 8.54
CA ARG A 178 13.85 12.29 8.09
C ARG A 178 14.99 13.29 7.87
N ARG A 179 15.88 13.45 8.86
CA ARG A 179 17.05 14.34 8.77
C ARG A 179 17.98 13.99 7.62
N GLU A 180 18.26 12.70 7.41
CA GLU A 180 19.05 12.23 6.26
C GLU A 180 18.41 12.62 4.91
N GLY A 181 17.08 12.49 4.80
CA GLY A 181 16.34 12.93 3.61
C GLY A 181 16.40 14.45 3.38
N GLU A 182 16.27 15.24 4.44
CA GLU A 182 16.41 16.70 4.41
C GLU A 182 17.81 17.12 3.94
N GLU A 183 18.86 16.51 4.48
CA GLU A 183 20.25 16.76 4.10
C GLU A 183 20.54 16.38 2.64
N ARG A 184 19.96 15.27 2.16
CA ARG A 184 20.23 14.77 0.80
C ARG A 184 19.53 15.54 -0.30
N TYR A 185 18.32 16.02 -0.04
CA TYR A 185 17.42 16.52 -1.08
C TYR A 185 17.09 18.01 -0.98
N SER A 186 17.60 18.73 0.04
CA SER A 186 17.51 20.19 0.22
C SER A 186 16.35 20.83 -0.54
N PHE A 187 15.12 20.69 -0.03
CA PHE A 187 13.95 21.37 -0.60
C PHE A 187 14.03 22.85 -0.21
N HIS A 188 14.65 23.66 -1.07
CA HIS A 188 14.59 25.13 -1.04
C HIS A 188 13.40 25.64 -1.83
#